data_AF-A0A1Y2S849-F1
#
_entry.id   AF-A0A1Y2S849-F1
#
_cell.length_a   1.000
_cell.length_b   1.000
_cell.length_c   1.000
_cell.angle_alpha   90.00
_cell.angle_beta   90.00
_cell.angle_gamma   90.00
#
_symmetry.space_group_name_H-M   'P 1'
#
loop_
_entity.id
_entity.type
_entity.pdbx_description
1 polymer ?
#
loop_
_entity_poly.entity_id
_entity_poly.type
_entity_poly.pdbx_seq_one_letter_code
_entity_poly.pdbx_strand_id
1 'polypeptide(L)'
;MNQSDFAKLHGVSRKTVTTWKARGWLVMDGDEIDVDASNANIERYRKSPTTPETKPKLKKGKKQQVHEPVDESPTQTAERLIREIGADMSFDEARRIKENFLALLTKLEYEKEDGQLIELSTAESILFAEFRGQRDAWMNWPSRVAPMMAADLGVPADRMTEVLIEHVHKHITGLGEPEFNTDEA
;
A
#
# COMPACT_ATOMS: atom_id res chain seq x y z
N MET A 1 -46.77 8.29 20.95
CA MET A 1 -46.56 9.71 20.54
C MET A 1 -47.21 10.02 19.18
N ASN A 2 -47.82 11.20 18.98
CA ASN A 2 -48.44 11.57 17.69
C ASN A 2 -47.39 12.07 16.65
N GLN A 3 -47.66 11.94 15.35
CA GLN A 3 -46.82 12.36 14.23
C GLN A 3 -46.33 13.82 14.32
N SER A 4 -47.16 14.71 14.86
CA SER A 4 -46.83 16.14 15.01
C SER A 4 -45.76 16.38 16.07
N ASP A 5 -45.79 15.63 17.16
CA ASP A 5 -44.82 15.75 18.25
C ASP A 5 -43.54 15.00 17.90
N PHE A 6 -43.67 13.88 17.19
CA PHE A 6 -42.53 13.17 16.60
C PHE A 6 -41.77 14.03 15.58
N ALA A 7 -42.46 14.80 14.74
CA ALA A 7 -41.83 15.73 13.81
C ALA A 7 -41.01 16.81 14.53
N LYS A 8 -41.53 17.37 15.64
CA LYS A 8 -40.82 18.36 16.46
C LYS A 8 -39.60 17.75 17.15
N LEU A 9 -39.71 16.53 17.69
CA LEU A 9 -38.61 15.82 18.34
C LEU A 9 -37.41 15.63 17.40
N HIS A 10 -37.66 15.33 16.13
CA HIS A 10 -36.62 15.11 15.11
C HIS A 10 -36.23 16.34 14.30
N GLY A 11 -36.82 17.51 14.58
CA GLY A 11 -36.55 18.75 13.84
C GLY A 11 -36.91 18.68 12.36
N VAL A 12 -37.90 17.87 11.98
CA VAL A 12 -38.33 17.66 10.58
C VAL A 12 -39.77 18.12 10.35
N SER A 13 -40.13 18.34 9.09
CA SER A 13 -41.51 18.69 8.73
C SER A 13 -42.48 17.51 8.93
N ARG A 14 -43.75 17.78 9.24
CA ARG A 14 -44.80 16.74 9.33
C ARG A 14 -44.92 15.92 8.03
N LYS A 15 -44.71 16.54 6.87
CA LYS A 15 -44.69 15.87 5.55
C LYS A 15 -43.58 14.81 5.44
N THR A 16 -42.44 15.07 6.08
CA THR A 16 -41.32 14.12 6.15
C THR A 16 -41.69 12.89 6.96
N VAL A 17 -42.37 13.07 8.09
CA VAL A 17 -42.88 11.96 8.93
C VAL A 17 -43.93 11.14 8.18
N THR A 18 -44.83 11.77 7.42
CA THR A 18 -45.78 11.05 6.54
C THR A 18 -45.07 10.22 5.47
N THR A 19 -43.95 10.74 4.93
CA THR A 19 -43.12 10.01 3.96
C THR A 19 -42.43 8.82 4.61
N TRP A 20 -41.94 8.97 5.85
CA TRP A 20 -41.36 7.87 6.62
C TRP A 20 -42.38 6.79 6.96
N LYS A 21 -43.62 7.19 7.28
CA LYS A 21 -44.76 6.27 7.44
C LYS A 21 -45.02 5.48 6.15
N ALA A 22 -45.11 6.16 5.01
CA ALA A 22 -45.36 5.52 3.71
C ALA A 22 -44.22 4.56 3.28
N ARG A 23 -42.99 4.81 3.73
CA ARG A 23 -41.81 3.95 3.50
C ARG A 23 -41.67 2.81 4.51
N GLY A 24 -42.56 2.70 5.49
CA GLY A 24 -42.53 1.66 6.51
C GLY A 24 -41.44 1.84 7.57
N TRP A 25 -40.90 3.06 7.73
CA TRP A 25 -39.82 3.34 8.69
C TRP A 25 -40.32 3.67 10.09
N LEU A 26 -41.62 3.95 10.25
CA LEU A 26 -42.25 4.20 11.53
C LEU A 26 -42.98 2.94 11.99
N VAL A 27 -42.73 2.52 13.22
CA VAL A 27 -43.49 1.47 13.90
C VAL A 27 -44.65 2.14 14.61
N MET A 28 -45.87 1.80 14.17
CA MET A 28 -47.11 2.29 14.76
C MET A 28 -47.62 1.26 15.77
N ASP A 29 -47.97 1.72 16.97
CA ASP A 29 -48.74 0.97 17.94
C ASP A 29 -50.14 1.61 18.04
N GLY A 30 -51.09 1.06 17.27
CA GLY A 30 -52.42 1.66 17.10
C GLY A 30 -52.37 3.05 16.45
N ASP A 31 -52.88 4.07 17.14
CA ASP A 31 -52.90 5.47 16.67
C ASP A 31 -51.63 6.25 17.08
N GLU A 32 -50.72 5.60 17.82
CA GLU A 32 -49.50 6.21 18.34
C GLU A 32 -48.24 5.64 17.67
N ILE A 33 -47.18 6.44 17.60
CA ILE A 33 -45.85 6.02 17.15
C ILE A 33 -45.07 5.49 18.34
N ASP A 34 -44.53 4.28 18.19
CA ASP A 34 -43.46 3.75 19.03
C ASP A 34 -42.16 4.49 18.68
N VAL A 35 -41.74 5.36 19.60
CA VAL A 35 -40.61 6.27 19.39
C VAL A 35 -39.29 5.51 19.29
N ASP A 36 -39.10 4.47 20.12
CA ASP A 36 -37.82 3.76 20.21
C ASP A 36 -37.61 2.85 18.99
N ALA A 37 -38.64 2.11 18.60
CA ALA A 37 -38.59 1.25 17.41
C ALA A 37 -38.52 2.06 16.11
N SER A 38 -39.24 3.19 16.04
CA SER A 38 -39.17 4.10 14.88
C SER A 38 -37.82 4.80 14.78
N ASN A 39 -37.19 5.16 15.91
CA ASN A 39 -35.87 5.77 15.91
C ASN A 39 -34.79 4.80 15.44
N ALA A 40 -34.84 3.54 15.90
CA ALA A 40 -33.93 2.50 15.43
C ALA A 40 -34.05 2.28 13.91
N ASN A 41 -35.27 2.31 13.36
CA ASN A 41 -35.48 2.21 11.92
C ASN A 41 -35.01 3.45 11.16
N ILE A 42 -35.29 4.65 11.67
CA ILE A 42 -34.82 5.90 11.06
C ILE A 42 -33.29 5.96 11.06
N GLU A 43 -32.61 5.52 12.11
CA GLU A 43 -31.15 5.47 12.16
C GLU A 43 -30.56 4.50 11.12
N ARG A 44 -31.23 3.36 10.90
CA ARG A 44 -30.82 2.37 9.89
C ARG A 44 -31.04 2.84 8.44
N TYR A 45 -32.10 3.60 8.17
CA TYR A 45 -32.51 3.95 6.80
C TYR A 45 -32.28 5.41 6.40
N ARG A 46 -32.05 6.31 7.36
CA ARG A 46 -31.78 7.72 7.07
C ARG A 46 -30.32 7.87 6.66
N LYS A 47 -30.09 7.86 5.34
CA LYS A 47 -28.94 8.57 4.75
C LYS A 47 -29.01 10.03 5.20
N SER A 48 -28.17 10.42 6.14
CA SER A 48 -27.97 11.81 6.48
C SER A 48 -26.90 12.40 5.56
N PRO A 49 -27.22 13.32 4.63
CA PRO A 49 -26.29 14.35 4.23
C PRO A 49 -26.34 15.42 5.33
N THR A 50 -25.72 15.15 6.47
CA THR A 50 -25.46 16.19 7.46
C THR A 50 -24.01 16.59 7.29
N THR A 51 -23.79 17.75 6.67
CA THR A 51 -22.50 18.45 6.69
C THR A 51 -22.03 18.54 8.14
N PRO A 52 -20.89 17.96 8.53
CA PRO A 52 -20.36 18.16 9.86
C PRO A 52 -19.41 19.36 9.84
N GLU A 53 -19.89 20.51 10.31
CA GLU A 53 -18.98 21.46 10.96
C GLU A 53 -18.62 20.87 12.33
N THR A 54 -17.66 19.94 12.34
CA THR A 54 -16.99 19.56 13.58
C THR A 54 -15.58 19.08 13.24
N LYS A 55 -14.60 19.86 13.69
CA LYS A 55 -13.17 19.59 13.55
C LYS A 55 -12.86 18.12 13.93
N PRO A 56 -12.23 17.33 13.06
CA PRO A 56 -12.00 15.93 13.36
C PRO A 56 -10.90 15.81 14.42
N LYS A 57 -11.27 15.35 15.62
CA LYS A 57 -10.30 14.74 16.53
C LYS A 57 -9.89 13.41 15.89
N LEU A 58 -8.66 13.35 15.35
CA LEU A 58 -8.06 12.10 14.91
C LEU A 58 -8.06 11.11 16.10
N LYS A 59 -8.97 10.13 16.05
CA LYS A 59 -8.75 8.89 16.78
C LYS A 59 -7.56 8.22 16.11
N LYS A 60 -6.44 8.08 16.84
CA LYS A 60 -5.27 7.32 16.39
C LYS A 60 -5.75 5.96 15.89
N GLY A 61 -5.70 5.76 14.58
CA GLY A 61 -5.88 4.44 13.98
C GLY A 61 -4.87 3.50 14.64
N LYS A 62 -5.34 2.35 15.12
CA LYS A 62 -4.44 1.26 15.52
C LYS A 62 -3.50 1.02 14.35
N LYS A 63 -2.19 1.08 14.59
CA LYS A 63 -1.18 0.68 13.61
C LYS A 63 -1.58 -0.72 13.13
N GLN A 64 -1.98 -0.84 11.86
CA GLN A 64 -2.13 -2.14 11.23
C GLN A 64 -0.76 -2.80 11.28
N GLN A 65 -0.70 -3.94 11.97
CA GLN A 65 0.50 -4.76 12.00
C GLN A 65 0.79 -5.15 10.56
N VAL A 66 1.99 -4.82 10.10
CA VAL A 66 2.51 -5.31 8.82
C VAL A 66 2.60 -6.82 8.98
N HIS A 67 1.64 -7.54 8.41
CA HIS A 67 1.69 -8.99 8.34
C HIS A 67 2.82 -9.38 7.39
N GLU A 68 3.72 -10.26 7.83
CA GLU A 68 4.71 -10.90 6.98
C GLU A 68 4.03 -11.46 5.71
N PRO A 69 4.70 -11.38 4.54
CA PRO A 69 4.15 -11.92 3.31
C PRO A 69 4.14 -13.44 3.41
N VAL A 70 3.01 -14.00 3.85
CA VAL A 70 2.72 -15.42 3.70
C VAL A 70 2.36 -15.65 2.23
N ASP A 71 2.93 -16.67 1.60
CA ASP A 71 2.62 -17.09 0.22
C ASP A 71 1.20 -17.66 0.16
N GLU A 72 0.23 -16.77 0.21
CA GLU A 72 -1.20 -17.08 0.19
C GLU A 72 -1.78 -16.73 -1.17
N SER A 73 -2.67 -17.61 -1.64
CA SER A 73 -3.45 -17.33 -2.83
C SER A 73 -4.25 -16.03 -2.67
N PRO A 74 -4.43 -15.22 -3.73
CA PRO A 74 -5.26 -14.01 -3.68
C PRO A 74 -6.67 -14.25 -3.11
N THR A 75 -7.22 -15.45 -3.30
CA THR A 75 -8.50 -15.87 -2.70
C THR A 75 -8.44 -16.02 -1.18
N GLN A 76 -7.37 -16.62 -0.66
CA GLN A 76 -7.17 -16.80 0.80
C GLN A 76 -6.94 -15.46 1.49
N THR A 77 -6.20 -14.56 0.85
CA THR A 77 -6.00 -13.19 1.34
C THR A 77 -7.33 -12.42 1.38
N ALA A 78 -8.15 -12.53 0.33
CA ALA A 78 -9.47 -11.91 0.28
C ALA A 78 -10.41 -12.46 1.36
N GLU A 79 -10.43 -13.77 1.58
CA GLU A 79 -11.23 -14.41 2.63
C GLU A 79 -10.81 -13.96 4.03
N ARG A 80 -9.50 -13.87 4.31
CA ARG A 80 -9.00 -13.32 5.58
C ARG A 80 -9.44 -11.87 5.76
N LEU A 81 -9.23 -11.02 4.74
CA LEU A 81 -9.60 -9.60 4.81
C LEU A 81 -11.09 -9.40 5.05
N ILE A 82 -11.95 -10.19 4.39
CA ILE A 82 -13.40 -10.15 4.60
C ILE A 82 -13.76 -10.57 6.03
N ARG A 83 -13.12 -11.61 6.56
CA ARG A 83 -13.36 -12.09 7.93
C ARG A 83 -12.86 -11.12 9.00
N GLU A 84 -11.71 -10.49 8.76
CA GLU A 84 -11.04 -9.62 9.74
C GLU A 84 -11.58 -8.19 9.72
N ILE A 85 -11.96 -7.69 8.54
CA ILE A 85 -12.37 -6.29 8.35
C ILE A 85 -13.88 -6.20 8.06
N GLY A 86 -14.44 -7.14 7.28
CA GLY A 86 -15.76 -7.07 6.66
C GLY A 86 -16.97 -7.61 7.43
N ALA A 87 -16.78 -8.40 8.48
CA ALA A 87 -17.86 -9.19 9.08
C ALA A 87 -18.97 -8.35 9.77
N ASP A 88 -18.62 -7.21 10.37
CA ASP A 88 -19.55 -6.39 11.18
C ASP A 88 -19.74 -4.94 10.65
N MET A 89 -19.24 -4.62 9.45
CA MET A 89 -19.26 -3.25 8.93
C MET A 89 -20.56 -2.88 8.20
N SER A 90 -20.96 -1.61 8.35
CA SER A 90 -22.07 -1.07 7.57
C SER A 90 -21.70 -0.92 6.08
N PHE A 91 -22.68 -0.94 5.19
CA PHE A 91 -22.45 -0.79 3.74
C PHE A 91 -21.70 0.50 3.38
N ASP A 92 -21.99 1.61 4.07
CA ASP A 92 -21.33 2.90 3.82
C ASP A 92 -19.87 2.89 4.29
N GLU A 93 -19.57 2.15 5.35
CA GLU A 93 -18.20 1.92 5.81
C GLU A 93 -17.41 1.04 4.83
N ALA A 94 -18.02 -0.05 4.35
CA ALA A 94 -17.46 -0.90 3.31
C ALA A 94 -17.14 -0.10 2.04
N ARG A 95 -18.08 0.76 1.61
CA ARG A 95 -17.89 1.62 0.44
C ARG A 95 -16.74 2.59 0.65
N ARG A 96 -16.66 3.26 1.80
CA ARG A 96 -15.56 4.20 2.10
C ARG A 96 -14.21 3.51 2.03
N ILE A 97 -14.09 2.32 2.61
CA ILE A 97 -12.84 1.54 2.62
C ILE A 97 -12.46 1.17 1.18
N LYS A 98 -13.41 0.70 0.36
CA LYS A 98 -13.18 0.42 -1.06
C LYS A 98 -12.66 1.64 -1.81
N GLU A 99 -13.31 2.80 -1.67
CA GLU A 99 -12.87 4.03 -2.34
C GLU A 99 -11.47 4.47 -1.89
N ASN A 100 -11.14 4.31 -0.60
CA ASN A 100 -9.80 4.61 -0.09
C ASN A 100 -8.74 3.69 -0.71
N PHE A 101 -9.00 2.38 -0.79
CA PHE A 101 -8.07 1.45 -1.43
C PHE A 101 -7.93 1.73 -2.93
N LEU A 102 -9.02 2.11 -3.60
CA LEU A 102 -8.98 2.52 -5.00
C LEU A 102 -8.14 3.80 -5.20
N ALA A 103 -8.28 4.77 -4.31
CA ALA A 103 -7.46 5.98 -4.32
C ALA A 103 -5.96 5.67 -4.09
N LEU A 104 -5.64 4.72 -3.21
CA LEU A 104 -4.26 4.28 -3.00
C LEU A 104 -3.69 3.52 -4.20
N LEU A 105 -4.48 2.66 -4.83
CA LEU A 105 -4.06 1.92 -6.02
C LEU A 105 -3.78 2.89 -7.19
N THR A 106 -4.70 3.81 -7.45
CA THR A 106 -4.53 4.83 -8.50
C THR A 106 -3.34 5.75 -8.22
N LYS A 107 -3.07 6.10 -6.96
CA LYS A 107 -1.85 6.83 -6.58
C LYS A 107 -0.57 6.02 -6.90
N LEU A 108 -0.55 4.73 -6.56
CA LEU A 108 0.58 3.85 -6.83
C LEU A 108 0.81 3.66 -8.33
N GLU A 109 -0.25 3.53 -9.12
CA GLU A 109 -0.19 3.49 -10.58
C GLU A 109 0.37 4.81 -11.14
N TYR A 110 -0.15 5.96 -10.68
CA TYR A 110 0.37 7.27 -11.06
C TYR A 110 1.87 7.40 -10.73
N GLU A 111 2.31 7.01 -9.53
CA GLU A 111 3.72 7.10 -9.13
C GLU A 111 4.63 6.17 -9.96
N LYS A 112 4.11 5.03 -10.43
CA LYS A 112 4.83 4.17 -11.38
C LYS A 112 4.92 4.80 -12.77
N GLU A 113 3.82 5.37 -13.28
CA GLU A 113 3.78 6.03 -14.59
C GLU A 113 4.61 7.31 -14.62
N ASP A 114 4.64 8.08 -13.52
CA ASP A 114 5.50 9.25 -13.32
C ASP A 114 6.99 8.86 -13.14
N GLY A 115 7.29 7.56 -13.05
CA GLY A 115 8.65 7.04 -12.94
C GLY A 115 9.29 7.18 -11.56
N GLN A 116 8.50 7.50 -10.53
CA GLN A 116 8.96 7.59 -9.14
C GLN A 116 9.14 6.20 -8.49
N LEU A 117 8.36 5.21 -8.95
CA LEU A 117 8.42 3.84 -8.45
C LEU A 117 8.84 2.87 -9.54
N ILE A 118 9.80 2.01 -9.21
CA ILE A 118 10.22 0.87 -10.03
C ILE A 118 9.96 -0.42 -9.28
N GLU A 119 9.79 -1.49 -10.04
CA GLU A 119 9.63 -2.83 -9.46
C GLU A 119 11.00 -3.34 -8.97
N LEU A 120 11.05 -3.84 -7.74
CA LEU A 120 12.30 -4.13 -7.05
C LEU A 120 13.09 -5.26 -7.75
N SER A 121 12.43 -6.33 -8.21
CA SER A 121 13.13 -7.43 -8.87
C SER A 121 13.75 -7.01 -10.21
N THR A 122 13.13 -6.06 -10.90
CA THR A 122 13.66 -5.43 -12.11
C THR A 122 14.89 -4.58 -11.78
N ALA A 123 14.81 -3.76 -10.73
CA ALA A 123 15.94 -2.94 -10.27
C ALA A 123 17.15 -3.80 -9.87
N GLU A 124 16.91 -4.84 -9.08
CA GLU A 124 17.92 -5.82 -8.69
C GLU A 124 18.54 -6.50 -9.91
N SER A 125 17.71 -6.99 -10.84
CA SER A 125 18.18 -7.68 -12.04
C SER A 125 19.11 -6.81 -12.88
N ILE A 126 18.75 -5.53 -13.08
CA ILE A 126 19.58 -4.58 -13.81
C ILE A 126 20.89 -4.33 -13.04
N LEU A 127 20.81 -4.06 -11.74
CA LEU A 127 21.98 -3.81 -10.90
C LEU A 127 22.97 -4.98 -10.93
N PHE A 128 22.47 -6.20 -10.75
CA PHE A 128 23.29 -7.42 -10.83
C PHE A 128 23.87 -7.65 -12.22
N ALA A 129 23.13 -7.34 -13.29
CA ALA A 129 23.64 -7.44 -14.65
C ALA A 129 24.79 -6.44 -14.89
N GLU A 130 24.64 -5.20 -14.45
CA GLU A 130 25.67 -4.15 -14.56
C GLU A 130 26.94 -4.51 -13.79
N PHE A 131 26.83 -4.89 -12.51
CA PHE A 131 27.99 -5.29 -11.71
C PHE A 131 28.67 -6.55 -12.24
N ARG A 132 27.90 -7.51 -12.78
CA ARG A 132 28.47 -8.66 -13.48
C ARG A 132 29.26 -8.21 -14.71
N GLY A 133 28.71 -7.30 -15.51
CA GLY A 133 29.40 -6.71 -16.66
C GLY A 133 30.70 -6.02 -16.27
N GLN A 134 30.69 -5.24 -15.17
CA GLN A 134 31.90 -4.60 -14.64
C GLN A 134 32.95 -5.63 -14.20
N ARG A 135 32.54 -6.67 -13.45
CA ARG A 135 33.44 -7.75 -13.03
C ARG A 135 34.07 -8.42 -14.25
N ASP A 136 33.27 -8.79 -15.24
CA ASP A 136 33.75 -9.48 -16.44
C ASP A 136 34.66 -8.55 -17.27
N ALA A 137 34.39 -7.23 -17.28
CA ALA A 137 35.27 -6.24 -17.90
C ALA A 137 36.63 -6.16 -17.21
N TRP A 138 36.67 -6.19 -15.87
CA TRP A 138 37.91 -6.23 -15.08
C TRP A 138 38.68 -7.53 -15.29
N MET A 139 38.02 -8.68 -15.31
CA MET A 139 38.67 -9.99 -15.57
C MET A 139 39.38 -10.02 -16.94
N ASN A 140 38.78 -9.37 -17.94
CA ASN A 140 39.34 -9.28 -19.30
C ASN A 140 40.29 -8.10 -19.51
N TRP A 141 40.43 -7.20 -18.54
CA TRP A 141 41.24 -5.99 -18.69
C TRP A 141 42.76 -6.28 -18.72
N PRO A 142 43.32 -7.15 -17.85
CA PRO A 142 44.75 -7.49 -17.86
C PRO A 142 45.24 -8.03 -19.20
N SER A 143 44.50 -8.93 -19.85
CA SER A 143 44.91 -9.52 -21.13
C SER A 143 45.02 -8.49 -22.26
N ARG A 144 44.28 -7.38 -22.17
CA ARG A 144 44.35 -6.28 -23.13
C ARG A 144 45.48 -5.30 -22.80
N VAL A 145 45.62 -4.92 -21.52
CA VAL A 145 46.47 -3.78 -21.13
C VAL A 145 47.88 -4.19 -20.70
N ALA A 146 48.05 -5.39 -20.13
CA ALA A 146 49.34 -5.88 -19.65
C ALA A 146 50.43 -5.91 -20.75
N PRO A 147 50.15 -6.34 -22.00
CA PRO A 147 51.18 -6.32 -23.05
C PRO A 147 51.64 -4.91 -23.42
N MET A 148 50.71 -3.94 -23.44
CA MET A 148 51.04 -2.53 -23.73
C MET A 148 51.89 -1.92 -22.60
N MET A 149 51.49 -2.14 -21.34
CA MET A 149 52.28 -1.69 -20.19
C MET A 149 53.66 -2.35 -20.13
N ALA A 150 53.75 -3.63 -20.51
CA ALA A 150 55.01 -4.35 -20.56
C ALA A 150 55.98 -3.77 -21.60
N ALA A 151 55.46 -3.37 -22.77
CA ALA A 151 56.24 -2.71 -23.81
C ALA A 151 56.78 -1.35 -23.33
N ASP A 152 55.95 -0.55 -22.66
CA ASP A 152 56.33 0.78 -22.15
C ASP A 152 57.40 0.70 -21.05
N LEU A 153 57.30 -0.31 -20.19
CA LEU A 153 58.20 -0.51 -19.04
C LEU A 153 59.41 -1.39 -19.35
N GLY A 154 59.49 -1.98 -20.54
CA GLY A 154 60.58 -2.86 -20.96
C GLY A 154 60.64 -4.19 -20.19
N VAL A 155 59.50 -4.70 -19.71
CA VAL A 155 59.41 -5.98 -18.97
C VAL A 155 58.77 -7.08 -19.82
N PRO A 156 58.97 -8.38 -19.51
CA PRO A 156 58.31 -9.46 -20.23
C PRO A 156 56.77 -9.38 -20.11
N ALA A 157 56.07 -9.42 -21.25
CA ALA A 157 54.61 -9.30 -21.31
C ALA A 157 53.88 -10.40 -20.52
N ASP A 158 54.39 -11.63 -20.55
CA ASP A 158 53.80 -12.77 -19.84
C ASP A 158 53.83 -12.53 -18.32
N ARG A 159 54.96 -12.06 -17.78
CA ARG A 159 55.11 -11.75 -16.35
C ARG A 159 54.23 -10.59 -15.91
N MET A 160 54.10 -9.54 -16.74
CA MET A 160 53.20 -8.43 -16.44
C MET A 160 51.73 -8.90 -16.40
N THR A 161 51.34 -9.77 -17.33
CA THR A 161 49.98 -10.30 -17.41
C THR A 161 49.65 -11.16 -16.19
N GLU A 162 50.55 -12.07 -15.79
CA GLU A 162 50.39 -12.90 -14.59
C GLU A 162 50.17 -12.05 -13.33
N VAL A 163 51.05 -11.07 -13.09
CA VAL A 163 51.00 -10.20 -11.90
C VAL A 163 49.71 -9.38 -11.89
N LEU A 164 49.32 -8.80 -13.03
CA LEU A 164 48.08 -8.02 -13.11
C LEU A 164 46.83 -8.87 -12.91
N ILE A 165 46.78 -10.09 -13.44
CA ILE A 165 45.67 -11.01 -13.20
C ILE A 165 45.52 -11.29 -11.70
N GLU A 166 46.63 -11.60 -11.01
CA GLU A 166 46.60 -11.87 -9.56
C GLU A 166 46.06 -10.67 -8.77
N HIS A 167 46.56 -9.45 -9.05
CA HIS A 167 46.10 -8.25 -8.35
C HIS A 167 44.65 -7.89 -8.66
N VAL A 168 44.22 -8.03 -9.92
CA VAL A 168 42.83 -7.76 -10.31
C VAL A 168 41.89 -8.77 -9.68
N HIS A 169 42.24 -10.06 -9.65
CA HIS A 169 41.44 -11.07 -8.94
C HIS A 169 41.31 -10.74 -7.46
N LYS A 170 42.41 -10.41 -6.79
CA LYS A 170 42.38 -10.01 -5.36
C LYS A 170 41.50 -8.78 -5.13
N HIS A 171 41.55 -7.80 -6.03
CA HIS A 171 40.69 -6.61 -5.96
C HIS A 171 39.21 -6.95 -6.11
N ILE A 172 38.85 -7.76 -7.12
CA ILE A 172 37.48 -8.20 -7.34
C ILE A 172 36.95 -9.03 -6.16
N THR A 173 37.77 -9.93 -5.60
CA THR A 173 37.40 -10.71 -4.41
C THR A 173 37.11 -9.79 -3.22
N GLY A 174 37.96 -8.77 -2.98
CA GLY A 174 37.72 -7.79 -1.92
C GLY A 174 36.45 -6.96 -2.13
N LEU A 175 36.08 -6.65 -3.37
CA LEU A 175 34.79 -5.99 -3.68
C LEU A 175 33.58 -6.91 -3.45
N GLY A 176 33.76 -8.22 -3.55
CA GLY A 176 32.73 -9.24 -3.32
C GLY A 176 32.43 -9.52 -1.85
N GLU A 177 33.23 -8.98 -0.93
CA GLU A 177 33.02 -9.00 0.52
C GLU A 177 32.62 -7.60 1.04
N PRO A 178 31.52 -6.99 0.56
CA PRO A 178 31.09 -5.72 1.14
C PRO A 178 30.67 -5.98 2.59
N GLU A 179 31.23 -5.23 3.53
CA GLU A 179 30.59 -5.00 4.82
C GLU A 179 29.29 -4.24 4.53
N PHE A 180 28.24 -4.99 4.21
CA PHE A 180 26.92 -4.44 3.96
C PHE A 180 26.36 -4.01 5.32
N ASN A 181 26.78 -2.83 5.76
CA ASN A 181 26.44 -2.28 7.07
C ASN A 181 25.00 -1.74 6.98
N THR A 182 24.02 -2.58 7.31
CA THR A 182 22.60 -2.23 7.26
C THR A 182 22.17 -1.23 8.35
N ASP A 183 23.10 -0.76 9.18
CA ASP A 183 22.84 0.09 10.34
C ASP A 183 22.69 1.60 10.00
N GLU A 184 22.84 2.00 8.73
CA GLU A 184 22.70 3.40 8.28
C GLU A 184 21.44 3.72 7.47
N ALA A 185 20.41 2.88 7.48
CA ALA A 185 19.12 3.14 6.83
C ALA A 185 18.00 3.58 7.80
#